data_AF-A0AAD5J5V8-F1
#
_entry.id   AF-A0AAD5J5V8-F1
#
_cell.length_a   1.000
_cell.length_b   1.000
_cell.length_c   1.000
_cell.angle_alpha   90.00
_cell.angle_beta   90.00
_cell.angle_gamma   90.00
#
_symmetry.space_group_name_H-M   'P 1'
#
loop_
_entity.id
_entity.type
_entity.pdbx_description
1 polymer ?
#
loop_
_entity_poly.entity_id
_entity_poly.type
_entity_poly.pdbx_seq_one_letter_code
_entity_poly.pdbx_strand_id
1 'polypeptide(L)'
;MGYMRGWFPPGHCSPPFGNCSAGNSDTEPLIALHNMLLSHAKVVNLYRKTFQEKQGGCIGIVAHALMYEPLRDEEADREAVRRVLAYTVAWMFDPLVFGDYPQEMRKYHGNNLPSFTEEETKYIKGSIDFIGINHYGSLYAKDCLNSSCSCTQFPCISGGDRAIEGFTYTTGERNGIPIGELTGNSMFFVVPKGMEKLIDYIKERYNNIPMYVTENGYSPPQKNESLLHLLHDVKRINYHKKYLAALARATRKGADVRGYFMWSLMDNFEWNEGFSVRYGLYYVDRQTLERIPKLSAAWEDFVHFAKTCFENFGERVKYRTTLNEPNLFTEMAYIRGRYPPARCSPPFGNCSVGNSDTEPLIVLHNMSLSHAKAVKLYRQSFQEKQGGCIGIVAAARMYEPLRNESELNQVAVRRKLAFKLAWMLDPLVYGDYPRQMHEFLGNNLQSFTEEETKYIKGSVDFIGTNHYSTLYAKDCLHSVCSCTQFLCSSGDDRAIEGITSTTGERNGIPIGEPTGMSGIFVVPKGMEKIINYIKERYDNIPIYVTENGYSSPRQKINEQLQHLLHDVERIKKGGADVRGYFAWSLTDNLEWTEGFSVRYGLYHVDRQTLQRIPKLSATWYKNFLKNDGD
;
A
#
# COMPACT_ATOMS: atom_id res chain seq x y z
N MET A 1 1.97 4.25 35.43
CA MET A 1 2.89 3.09 35.30
C MET A 1 4.19 3.25 36.11
N GLY A 2 4.95 4.35 36.00
CA GLY A 2 6.25 4.49 36.71
C GLY A 2 6.21 4.60 38.24
N TYR A 3 5.14 5.19 38.80
CA TYR A 3 4.95 5.38 40.26
C TYR A 3 3.88 4.45 40.88
N MET A 4 3.30 3.56 40.07
CA MET A 4 2.22 2.68 40.50
C MET A 4 2.61 1.22 40.40
N ARG A 5 3.24 0.82 39.29
CA ARG A 5 3.61 -0.58 39.02
C ARG A 5 5.11 -0.79 38.92
N GLY A 6 5.89 0.29 38.95
CA GLY A 6 7.33 0.25 38.78
C GLY A 6 7.79 -0.25 37.41
N TRP A 7 6.91 -0.31 36.41
CA TRP A 7 7.25 -0.81 35.08
C TRP A 7 8.18 0.14 34.33
N PHE A 8 8.01 1.45 34.51
CA PHE A 8 8.87 2.46 33.90
C PHE A 8 9.65 3.20 34.97
N PRO A 9 10.80 3.83 34.62
CA PRO A 9 11.49 4.72 35.54
C PRO A 9 10.54 5.76 36.18
N PRO A 10 10.67 6.06 37.48
CA PRO A 10 11.77 5.64 38.38
C PRO A 10 11.63 4.24 38.99
N GLY A 11 10.62 3.45 38.61
CA GLY A 11 10.46 2.08 39.12
C GLY A 11 9.87 2.00 40.53
N HIS A 12 9.04 2.98 40.91
CA HIS A 12 8.41 3.02 42.22
C HIS A 12 7.10 2.25 42.24
N CYS A 13 6.91 1.41 43.27
CA CYS A 13 5.66 0.70 43.52
C CYS A 13 5.60 0.09 44.93
N SER A 14 4.38 -0.20 45.39
CA SER A 14 4.11 -0.94 46.63
C SER A 14 3.07 -2.06 46.38
N PRO A 15 2.99 -3.08 47.23
CA PRO A 15 1.93 -4.08 47.15
C PRO A 15 0.53 -3.43 47.19
N PRO A 16 -0.47 -3.99 46.48
CA PRO A 16 -0.41 -5.21 45.67
C PRO A 16 0.06 -5.01 44.22
N PHE A 17 0.44 -3.79 43.82
CA PHE A 17 0.74 -3.45 42.43
C PHE A 17 2.10 -3.93 41.94
N GLY A 18 3.05 -4.12 42.86
CA GLY A 18 4.36 -4.68 42.61
C GLY A 18 5.19 -4.77 43.88
N ASN A 19 6.42 -5.25 43.77
CA ASN A 19 7.36 -5.43 44.88
C ASN A 19 8.64 -4.63 44.64
N CYS A 20 8.51 -3.31 44.57
CA CYS A 20 9.64 -2.39 44.34
C CYS A 20 10.34 -2.04 45.65
N SER A 21 11.59 -1.59 45.56
CA SER A 21 12.40 -1.19 46.72
C SER A 21 11.93 0.11 47.40
N ALA A 22 11.17 0.93 46.68
CA ALA A 22 10.63 2.19 47.15
C ALA A 22 9.34 2.53 46.38
N GLY A 23 8.54 3.43 46.94
CA GLY A 23 7.33 3.95 46.32
C GLY A 23 6.06 3.70 47.15
N ASN A 24 5.05 4.52 46.90
CA ASN A 24 3.68 4.27 47.35
C ASN A 24 2.71 4.37 46.18
N SER A 25 2.19 3.23 45.74
CA SER A 25 1.34 3.12 44.56
C SER A 25 -0.01 3.83 44.67
N ASP A 26 -0.50 4.10 45.88
CA ASP A 26 -1.80 4.76 46.09
C ASP A 26 -1.69 6.29 46.13
N THR A 27 -0.51 6.85 46.41
CA THR A 27 -0.33 8.30 46.62
C THR A 27 0.63 8.94 45.63
N GLU A 28 1.75 8.29 45.29
CA GLU A 28 2.75 8.90 44.40
C GLU A 28 2.22 9.21 43.00
N PRO A 29 1.36 8.38 42.37
CA PRO A 29 0.77 8.74 41.08
C PRO A 29 -0.06 10.03 41.13
N LEU A 30 -0.77 10.27 42.24
CA LEU A 30 -1.57 11.49 42.48
C LEU A 30 -0.67 12.73 42.50
N ILE A 31 0.42 12.66 43.26
CA ILE A 31 1.39 13.74 43.40
C ILE A 31 2.14 13.99 42.08
N ALA A 32 2.55 12.91 41.41
CA ALA A 32 3.28 13.00 40.15
C ALA A 32 2.46 13.70 39.06
N LEU A 33 1.21 13.27 38.83
CA LEU A 33 0.37 13.90 37.80
C LEU A 33 0.01 15.34 38.19
N HIS A 34 -0.24 15.63 39.47
CA HIS A 34 -0.47 17.00 39.93
C HIS A 34 0.67 17.94 39.56
N ASN A 35 1.91 17.54 39.84
CA ASN A 35 3.09 18.33 39.49
C ASN A 35 3.31 18.45 37.98
N MET A 36 2.99 17.39 37.21
CA MET A 36 3.03 17.45 35.74
C MET A 36 2.02 18.46 35.18
N LEU A 37 0.80 18.50 35.72
CA LEU A 37 -0.24 19.45 35.30
C LEU A 37 0.13 20.90 35.65
N LEU A 38 0.66 21.15 36.85
CA LEU A 38 1.17 22.47 37.23
C LEU A 38 2.32 22.92 36.33
N SER A 39 3.23 22.00 36.00
CA SER A 39 4.36 22.27 35.09
C SER A 39 3.88 22.60 33.68
N HIS A 40 2.94 21.81 33.15
CA HIS A 40 2.28 22.06 31.86
C HIS A 40 1.64 23.44 31.83
N ALA A 41 0.81 23.76 32.82
CA ALA A 41 0.10 25.04 32.88
C ALA A 41 1.06 26.25 32.97
N LYS A 42 2.18 26.12 33.70
CA LYS A 42 3.24 27.14 33.73
C LYS A 42 3.90 27.33 32.35
N VAL A 43 4.18 26.25 31.63
CA VAL A 43 4.74 26.32 30.26
C VAL A 43 3.74 26.94 29.28
N VAL A 44 2.46 26.61 29.39
CA VAL A 44 1.41 27.23 28.57
C VAL A 44 1.33 28.73 28.84
N ASN A 45 1.33 29.15 30.10
CA ASN A 45 1.35 30.57 30.47
C ASN A 45 2.59 31.28 29.90
N LEU A 46 3.77 30.66 29.98
CA LEU A 46 5.00 31.18 29.38
C LEU A 46 4.89 31.28 27.85
N TYR A 47 4.38 30.24 27.18
CA TYR A 47 4.22 30.20 25.73
C TYR A 47 3.30 31.33 25.25
N ARG A 48 2.13 31.46 25.88
CA ARG A 48 1.14 32.48 25.55
C ARG A 48 1.67 33.90 25.75
N LYS A 49 2.38 34.16 26.86
CA LYS A 49 2.92 35.49 27.18
C LYS A 49 4.10 35.91 26.31
N THR A 50 4.96 34.97 25.93
CA THR A 50 6.27 35.30 25.36
C THR A 50 6.40 34.97 23.87
N PHE A 51 5.71 33.92 23.41
CA PHE A 51 5.97 33.30 22.10
C PHE A 51 4.76 33.25 21.18
N GLN A 52 3.54 33.07 21.71
CA GLN A 52 2.36 32.79 20.89
C GLN A 52 2.03 33.92 19.92
N GLU A 53 2.10 35.19 20.34
CA GLU A 53 1.86 36.34 19.46
C GLU A 53 2.82 36.37 18.26
N LYS A 54 4.08 35.95 18.46
CA LYS A 54 5.12 35.96 17.42
C LYS A 54 5.06 34.73 16.51
N GLN A 55 4.67 33.58 17.06
CA GLN A 55 4.73 32.29 16.37
C GLN A 55 3.39 31.83 15.80
N GLY A 56 2.27 32.33 16.34
CA GLY A 56 0.92 31.92 15.94
C GLY A 56 0.56 30.46 16.23
N GLY A 57 1.33 29.78 17.09
CA GLY A 57 1.14 28.36 17.38
C GLY A 57 0.08 28.06 18.45
N CYS A 58 -0.23 26.78 18.59
CA CYS A 58 -1.12 26.23 19.62
C CYS A 58 -0.34 25.27 20.52
N ILE A 59 -0.73 25.16 21.79
CA ILE A 59 -0.10 24.26 22.76
C ILE A 59 -1.15 23.37 23.46
N GLY A 60 -0.82 22.10 23.61
CA GLY A 60 -1.69 21.09 24.20
C GLY A 60 -0.91 20.03 24.95
N ILE A 61 -1.63 19.06 25.51
CA ILE A 61 -1.05 17.89 26.20
C ILE A 61 -1.70 16.61 25.67
N VAL A 62 -0.96 15.51 25.75
CA VAL A 62 -1.32 14.21 25.16
C VAL A 62 -1.68 13.21 26.26
N ALA A 63 -2.86 12.59 26.16
CA ALA A 63 -3.26 11.48 27.02
C ALA A 63 -3.10 10.13 26.31
N HIS A 64 -2.60 9.13 27.03
CA HIS A 64 -2.89 7.74 26.65
C HIS A 64 -4.33 7.40 27.09
N ALA A 65 -5.18 7.05 26.12
CA ALA A 65 -6.60 6.86 26.34
C ALA A 65 -7.10 5.58 25.66
N LEU A 66 -7.62 4.66 26.46
CA LEU A 66 -8.39 3.50 25.98
C LEU A 66 -9.88 3.79 26.06
N MET A 67 -10.66 3.07 25.26
CA MET A 67 -12.11 3.01 25.47
C MET A 67 -12.46 1.75 26.27
N TYR A 68 -13.54 1.82 27.05
CA TYR A 68 -13.97 0.71 27.89
C TYR A 68 -15.42 0.31 27.61
N GLU A 69 -15.67 -0.99 27.63
CA GLU A 69 -17.01 -1.59 27.61
C GLU A 69 -17.31 -2.25 28.96
N PRO A 70 -18.55 -2.29 29.44
CA PRO A 70 -18.85 -2.93 30.72
C PRO A 70 -18.65 -4.45 30.58
N LEU A 71 -17.94 -5.10 31.50
CA LEU A 71 -17.63 -6.54 31.41
C LEU A 71 -18.90 -7.39 31.44
N ARG A 72 -19.86 -7.04 32.29
CA ARG A 72 -21.21 -7.59 32.37
C ARG A 72 -22.23 -6.53 31.98
N ASP A 73 -23.40 -6.96 31.51
CA ASP A 73 -24.49 -6.03 31.20
C ASP A 73 -25.25 -5.61 32.48
N GLU A 74 -24.52 -4.99 33.40
CA GLU A 74 -25.00 -4.57 34.73
C GLU A 74 -24.69 -3.09 34.94
N GLU A 75 -25.51 -2.38 35.72
CA GLU A 75 -25.27 -0.96 36.00
C GLU A 75 -23.95 -0.74 36.76
N ALA A 76 -23.56 -1.69 37.62
CA ALA A 76 -22.30 -1.61 38.34
C ALA A 76 -21.10 -1.53 37.37
N ASP A 77 -21.06 -2.37 36.34
CA ASP A 77 -19.96 -2.37 35.36
C ASP A 77 -20.04 -1.17 34.41
N ARG A 78 -21.23 -0.62 34.15
CA ARG A 78 -21.39 0.67 33.44
C ARG A 78 -20.86 1.85 34.25
N GLU A 79 -21.11 1.86 35.56
CA GLU A 79 -20.49 2.82 36.49
C GLU A 79 -18.97 2.63 36.57
N ALA A 80 -18.48 1.39 36.49
CA ALA A 80 -17.05 1.11 36.44
C ALA A 80 -16.38 1.70 35.18
N VAL A 81 -17.08 1.63 34.02
CA VAL A 81 -16.65 2.32 32.79
C VAL A 81 -16.51 3.84 33.00
N ARG A 82 -17.49 4.48 33.68
CA ARG A 82 -17.43 5.92 34.00
C ARG A 82 -16.21 6.24 34.87
N ARG A 83 -15.97 5.43 35.91
CA ARG A 83 -14.81 5.63 36.81
C ARG A 83 -13.49 5.44 36.09
N VAL A 84 -13.28 4.37 35.31
CA VAL A 84 -11.99 4.18 34.64
C VAL A 84 -11.71 5.25 33.57
N LEU A 85 -12.74 5.75 32.87
CA LEU A 85 -12.59 6.91 31.98
C LEU A 85 -12.22 8.18 32.75
N ALA A 86 -12.76 8.36 33.96
CA ALA A 86 -12.35 9.45 34.83
C ALA A 86 -10.87 9.34 35.24
N TYR A 87 -10.39 8.13 35.54
CA TYR A 87 -9.02 7.86 35.98
C TYR A 87 -8.00 7.75 34.85
N THR A 88 -8.41 7.64 33.59
CA THR A 88 -7.49 7.52 32.44
C THR A 88 -7.51 8.72 31.50
N VAL A 89 -8.66 9.37 31.35
CA VAL A 89 -8.85 10.53 30.46
C VAL A 89 -9.12 11.79 31.27
N ALA A 90 -10.12 11.77 32.15
CA ALA A 90 -10.56 12.99 32.84
C ALA A 90 -9.55 13.48 33.88
N TRP A 91 -8.79 12.59 34.52
CA TRP A 91 -7.79 12.94 35.52
C TRP A 91 -6.77 13.95 35.00
N MET A 92 -6.44 13.87 33.71
CA MET A 92 -5.52 14.80 33.06
C MET A 92 -6.23 16.03 32.48
N PHE A 93 -7.40 15.88 31.85
CA PHE A 93 -8.04 16.98 31.12
C PHE A 93 -9.00 17.83 31.95
N ASP A 94 -9.72 17.27 32.93
CA ASP A 94 -10.64 18.05 33.78
C ASP A 94 -9.95 19.22 34.48
N PRO A 95 -8.75 19.07 35.08
CA PRO A 95 -8.04 20.21 35.68
C PRO A 95 -7.76 21.32 34.66
N LEU A 96 -7.46 20.96 33.42
CA LEU A 96 -7.10 21.91 32.36
C LEU A 96 -8.33 22.60 31.76
N VAL A 97 -9.50 21.98 31.79
CA VAL A 97 -10.74 22.54 31.20
C VAL A 97 -11.62 23.20 32.28
N PHE A 98 -11.81 22.53 33.41
CA PHE A 98 -12.74 22.94 34.46
C PHE A 98 -12.04 23.62 35.65
N GLY A 99 -10.76 23.34 35.88
CA GLY A 99 -9.95 23.96 36.93
C GLY A 99 -9.80 23.14 38.22
N ASP A 100 -10.37 21.92 38.27
CA ASP A 100 -10.21 20.97 39.37
C ASP A 100 -10.29 19.53 38.82
N TYR A 101 -9.94 18.55 39.65
CA TYR A 101 -10.00 17.13 39.32
C TYR A 101 -11.43 16.59 39.15
N PRO A 102 -11.59 15.44 38.46
CA PRO A 102 -12.89 14.79 38.31
C PRO A 102 -13.57 14.50 39.66
N GLN A 103 -14.89 14.67 39.72
CA GLN A 103 -15.68 14.45 40.94
C GLN A 103 -15.57 13.01 41.45
N GLU A 104 -15.46 12.04 40.54
CA GLU A 104 -15.25 10.63 40.85
C GLU A 104 -13.97 10.45 41.68
N MET A 105 -12.87 11.09 41.28
CA MET A 105 -11.61 10.99 42.01
C MET A 105 -11.70 11.67 43.38
N ARG A 106 -12.30 12.87 43.45
CA ARG A 106 -12.52 13.59 44.72
C ARG A 106 -13.31 12.75 45.71
N LYS A 107 -14.36 12.07 45.24
CA LYS A 107 -15.21 11.19 46.05
C LYS A 107 -14.42 10.05 46.70
N TYR A 108 -13.50 9.42 45.97
CA TYR A 108 -12.80 8.21 46.45
C TYR A 108 -11.46 8.49 47.15
N HIS A 109 -10.77 9.57 46.80
CA HIS A 109 -9.48 9.91 47.41
C HIS A 109 -9.58 10.94 48.54
N GLY A 110 -10.64 11.77 48.57
CA GLY A 110 -10.79 12.83 49.56
C GLY A 110 -9.54 13.70 49.65
N ASN A 111 -8.99 13.83 50.87
CA ASN A 111 -7.81 14.64 51.16
C ASN A 111 -6.49 14.08 50.60
N ASN A 112 -6.47 12.82 50.15
CA ASN A 112 -5.28 12.25 49.52
C ASN A 112 -5.09 12.73 48.08
N LEU A 113 -6.16 13.23 47.43
CA LEU A 113 -6.04 13.88 46.13
C LEU A 113 -5.56 15.32 46.35
N PRO A 114 -4.43 15.73 45.75
CA PRO A 114 -3.96 17.10 45.84
C PRO A 114 -5.04 18.11 45.41
N SER A 115 -4.95 19.33 45.91
CA SER A 115 -5.85 20.42 45.52
C SER A 115 -5.05 21.57 44.95
N PHE A 116 -5.60 22.20 43.91
CA PHE A 116 -5.05 23.44 43.40
C PHE A 116 -5.42 24.58 44.34
N THR A 117 -4.44 25.40 44.70
CA THR A 117 -4.68 26.70 45.35
C THR A 117 -5.44 27.63 44.39
N GLU A 118 -6.06 28.69 44.93
CA GLU A 118 -6.76 29.67 44.09
C GLU A 118 -5.85 30.31 43.03
N GLU A 119 -4.56 30.49 43.34
CA GLU A 119 -3.58 30.99 42.37
C GLU A 119 -3.28 29.96 41.27
N GLU A 120 -3.19 28.68 41.62
CA GLU A 120 -2.98 27.60 40.66
C GLU A 120 -4.17 27.41 39.73
N THR A 121 -5.40 27.47 40.27
CA THR A 121 -6.62 27.38 39.49
C THR A 121 -6.68 28.44 38.39
N LYS A 122 -6.17 29.66 38.64
CA LYS A 122 -6.18 30.77 37.67
C LYS A 122 -5.38 30.49 36.40
N TYR A 123 -4.28 29.73 36.49
CA TYR A 123 -3.45 29.45 35.33
C TYR A 123 -3.56 28.01 34.82
N ILE A 124 -4.12 27.08 35.60
CA ILE A 124 -4.40 25.71 35.13
C ILE A 124 -5.66 25.66 34.26
N LYS A 125 -6.71 26.39 34.63
CA LYS A 125 -7.97 26.41 33.88
C LYS A 125 -7.77 27.12 32.54
N GLY A 126 -8.14 26.44 31.45
CA GLY A 126 -7.94 26.90 30.09
C GLY A 126 -6.50 26.78 29.58
N SER A 127 -5.61 26.04 30.26
CA SER A 127 -4.21 25.86 29.84
C SER A 127 -4.04 24.79 28.74
N ILE A 128 -4.94 24.78 27.75
CA ILE A 128 -4.91 23.86 26.63
C ILE A 128 -5.60 24.51 25.41
N ASP A 129 -4.98 24.43 24.24
CA ASP A 129 -5.56 24.88 22.97
C ASP A 129 -6.14 23.70 22.16
N PHE A 130 -5.61 22.49 22.37
CA PHE A 130 -6.08 21.25 21.74
C PHE A 130 -5.82 20.02 22.64
N ILE A 131 -6.61 18.96 22.44
CA ILE A 131 -6.49 17.68 23.13
C ILE A 131 -5.69 16.69 22.25
N GLY A 132 -4.57 16.18 22.78
CA GLY A 132 -3.80 15.11 22.16
C GLY A 132 -4.22 13.72 22.68
N ILE A 133 -4.36 12.75 21.79
CA ILE A 133 -4.88 11.41 22.11
C ILE A 133 -3.95 10.33 21.54
N ASN A 134 -3.37 9.52 22.43
CA ASN A 134 -2.71 8.27 22.09
C ASN A 134 -3.70 7.13 22.36
N HIS A 135 -4.12 6.42 21.32
CA HIS A 135 -5.13 5.37 21.43
C HIS A 135 -4.69 4.11 20.69
N TYR A 136 -4.74 2.96 21.36
CA TYR A 136 -4.26 1.70 20.78
C TYR A 136 -5.30 0.56 20.83
N GLY A 137 -6.38 0.68 21.62
CA GLY A 137 -7.36 -0.39 21.76
C GLY A 137 -8.50 -0.09 22.73
N SER A 138 -9.23 -1.13 23.11
CA SER A 138 -10.30 -1.07 24.10
C SER A 138 -10.26 -2.28 25.01
N LEU A 139 -10.80 -2.14 26.22
CA LEU A 139 -10.86 -3.20 27.23
C LEU A 139 -12.28 -3.28 27.82
N TYR A 140 -12.55 -4.36 28.54
CA TYR A 140 -13.68 -4.45 29.44
C TYR A 140 -13.36 -3.85 30.81
N ALA A 141 -14.37 -3.30 31.48
CA ALA A 141 -14.28 -2.80 32.85
C ALA A 141 -15.33 -3.47 33.74
N LYS A 142 -14.91 -3.92 34.93
CA LYS A 142 -15.76 -4.53 35.96
C LYS A 142 -15.71 -3.71 37.23
N ASP A 143 -16.85 -3.56 37.88
CA ASP A 143 -16.93 -2.98 39.21
C ASP A 143 -16.19 -3.83 40.24
N CYS A 144 -15.39 -3.19 41.09
CA CYS A 144 -14.77 -3.81 42.27
C CYS A 144 -15.20 -3.15 43.59
N LEU A 145 -16.17 -2.24 43.54
CA LEU A 145 -16.67 -1.54 44.72
C LEU A 145 -17.79 -2.33 45.41
N ASN A 146 -18.70 -2.88 44.61
CA ASN A 146 -19.83 -3.69 45.06
C ASN A 146 -19.72 -5.16 44.62
N SER A 147 -18.76 -5.49 43.76
CA SER A 147 -18.52 -6.86 43.29
C SER A 147 -17.15 -7.36 43.73
N SER A 148 -17.02 -8.67 43.96
CA SER A 148 -15.71 -9.26 44.24
C SER A 148 -14.83 -9.26 43.00
N CYS A 149 -13.59 -8.79 43.18
CA CYS A 149 -12.54 -8.88 42.18
C CYS A 149 -11.44 -9.79 42.72
N SER A 150 -11.50 -11.08 42.38
CA SER A 150 -10.43 -12.03 42.70
C SER A 150 -9.39 -12.07 41.57
N CYS A 151 -8.18 -11.57 41.83
CA CYS A 151 -7.07 -11.65 40.90
C CYS A 151 -6.39 -13.03 41.02
N THR A 152 -6.84 -14.02 40.25
CA THR A 152 -6.30 -15.40 40.32
C THR A 152 -5.74 -15.96 39.02
N GLN A 153 -5.94 -15.30 37.86
CA GLN A 153 -5.44 -15.77 36.56
C GLN A 153 -4.81 -14.63 35.72
N PHE A 154 -3.63 -14.87 35.13
CA PHE A 154 -2.96 -13.93 34.21
C PHE A 154 -3.71 -13.86 32.88
N PRO A 155 -3.88 -12.68 32.24
CA PRO A 155 -3.35 -11.36 32.61
C PRO A 155 -4.36 -10.53 33.44
N CYS A 156 -4.63 -10.93 34.69
CA CYS A 156 -5.30 -10.07 35.66
C CYS A 156 -4.27 -9.16 36.35
N ILE A 157 -4.57 -7.87 36.40
CA ILE A 157 -3.71 -6.87 36.98
C ILE A 157 -4.21 -6.53 38.40
N SER A 158 -3.41 -6.83 39.43
CA SER A 158 -3.74 -6.57 40.84
C SER A 158 -3.98 -5.07 41.14
N GLY A 159 -4.83 -4.82 42.15
CA GLY A 159 -5.12 -3.49 42.69
C GLY A 159 -6.42 -2.83 42.22
N GLY A 160 -7.27 -3.55 41.48
CA GLY A 160 -8.58 -3.04 41.04
C GLY A 160 -9.56 -2.75 42.19
N ASP A 161 -9.28 -3.23 43.39
CA ASP A 161 -9.99 -2.93 44.65
C ASP A 161 -9.45 -1.67 45.37
N ARG A 162 -8.48 -0.96 44.78
CA ARG A 162 -7.89 0.25 45.32
C ARG A 162 -8.51 1.50 44.69
N ALA A 163 -8.56 2.58 45.48
CA ALA A 163 -9.08 3.86 45.02
C ALA A 163 -8.30 4.43 43.83
N ILE A 164 -6.99 4.19 43.73
CA ILE A 164 -6.14 4.70 42.65
C ILE A 164 -6.45 4.11 41.27
N GLU A 165 -7.12 2.95 41.22
CA GLU A 165 -7.68 2.34 40.00
C GLU A 165 -9.19 2.63 39.85
N GLY A 166 -9.75 3.52 40.68
CA GLY A 166 -11.17 3.86 40.69
C GLY A 166 -12.08 2.69 41.03
N PHE A 167 -11.60 1.72 41.83
CA PHE A 167 -12.33 0.49 42.15
C PHE A 167 -12.82 -0.25 40.89
N THR A 168 -11.94 -0.38 39.90
CA THR A 168 -12.23 -1.01 38.61
C THR A 168 -11.21 -2.10 38.28
N TYR A 169 -11.71 -3.24 37.81
CA TYR A 169 -10.89 -4.26 37.16
C TYR A 169 -11.04 -4.14 35.65
N THR A 170 -9.93 -4.16 34.91
CA THR A 170 -9.96 -4.13 33.43
C THR A 170 -9.35 -5.37 32.82
N THR A 171 -9.90 -5.81 31.69
CA THR A 171 -9.45 -7.02 30.99
C THR A 171 -9.73 -6.94 29.49
N GLY A 172 -8.90 -7.59 28.69
CA GLY A 172 -9.14 -7.73 27.26
C GLY A 172 -10.15 -8.82 26.92
N GLU A 173 -10.61 -9.61 27.89
CA GLU A 173 -11.39 -10.82 27.63
C GLU A 173 -12.70 -10.88 28.44
N ARG A 174 -13.73 -11.47 27.84
CA ARG A 174 -15.00 -11.80 28.51
C ARG A 174 -15.27 -13.28 28.29
N ASN A 175 -15.35 -14.06 29.38
CA ASN A 175 -15.53 -15.51 29.33
C ASN A 175 -14.49 -16.23 28.46
N GLY A 176 -13.22 -15.78 28.51
CA GLY A 176 -12.12 -16.30 27.70
C GLY A 176 -12.12 -15.88 26.23
N ILE A 177 -13.02 -14.96 25.83
CA ILE A 177 -13.10 -14.44 24.46
C ILE A 177 -12.52 -13.01 24.44
N PRO A 178 -11.46 -12.75 23.67
CA PRO A 178 -10.91 -11.41 23.48
C PRO A 178 -11.93 -10.41 22.90
N ILE A 179 -11.87 -9.17 23.36
CA ILE A 179 -12.67 -8.04 22.84
C ILE A 179 -12.33 -7.70 21.39
N GLY A 180 -11.13 -8.07 20.93
CA GLY A 180 -10.64 -7.89 19.57
C GLY A 180 -9.42 -8.75 19.30
N GLU A 181 -8.87 -8.67 18.09
CA GLU A 181 -7.63 -9.35 17.74
C GLU A 181 -6.47 -8.82 18.60
N LEU A 182 -5.66 -9.71 19.17
CA LEU A 182 -4.47 -9.33 19.96
C LEU A 182 -3.35 -8.82 19.05
N THR A 183 -2.64 -7.78 19.49
CA THR A 183 -1.46 -7.26 18.78
C THR A 183 -0.15 -7.87 19.31
N GLY A 184 0.99 -7.45 18.75
CA GLY A 184 2.33 -7.74 19.28
C GLY A 184 2.54 -7.27 20.71
N ASN A 185 1.80 -6.25 21.15
CA ASN A 185 1.71 -5.86 22.55
C ASN A 185 0.45 -6.49 23.18
N SER A 186 0.65 -7.29 24.22
CA SER A 186 -0.40 -8.05 24.89
C SER A 186 -1.45 -7.19 25.59
N MET A 187 -1.19 -5.89 25.79
CA MET A 187 -2.15 -4.95 26.36
C MET A 187 -3.12 -4.36 25.33
N PHE A 188 -2.86 -4.54 24.02
CA PHE A 188 -3.63 -3.89 22.96
C PHE A 188 -4.41 -4.91 22.11
N PHE A 189 -5.69 -4.57 21.92
CA PHE A 189 -6.65 -5.33 21.12
C PHE A 189 -7.19 -4.44 20.01
N VAL A 190 -7.32 -4.98 18.80
CA VAL A 190 -7.84 -4.28 17.62
C VAL A 190 -9.35 -4.08 17.76
N VAL A 191 -9.76 -2.90 18.25
CA VAL A 191 -11.17 -2.53 18.48
C VAL A 191 -11.46 -1.15 17.88
N PRO A 192 -11.67 -1.06 16.55
CA PRO A 192 -11.84 0.22 15.87
C PRO A 192 -13.05 1.04 16.35
N LYS A 193 -14.13 0.37 16.79
CA LYS A 193 -15.30 1.07 17.34
C LYS A 193 -14.99 1.84 18.63
N GLY A 194 -13.98 1.39 19.38
CA GLY A 194 -13.48 2.08 20.56
C GLY A 194 -12.96 3.48 20.27
N MET A 195 -12.25 3.66 19.14
CA MET A 195 -11.79 4.99 18.70
C MET A 195 -12.97 5.94 18.50
N GLU A 196 -14.03 5.50 17.83
CA GLU A 196 -15.22 6.33 17.60
C GLU A 196 -15.89 6.74 18.92
N LYS A 197 -16.08 5.77 19.84
CA LYS A 197 -16.68 6.01 21.15
C LYS A 197 -15.83 6.94 22.04
N LEU A 198 -14.50 6.78 22.02
CA LEU A 198 -13.58 7.61 22.78
C LEU A 198 -13.63 9.07 22.29
N ILE A 199 -13.61 9.28 20.97
CA ILE A 199 -13.71 10.63 20.39
C ILE A 199 -15.08 11.25 20.70
N ASP A 200 -16.17 10.48 20.60
CA ASP A 200 -17.51 10.95 21.00
C ASP A 200 -17.55 11.34 22.49
N TYR A 201 -16.94 10.55 23.39
CA TYR A 201 -16.83 10.85 24.82
C TYR A 201 -16.06 12.16 25.09
N ILE A 202 -14.89 12.35 24.46
CA ILE A 202 -14.05 13.55 24.63
C ILE A 202 -14.78 14.78 24.07
N LYS A 203 -15.41 14.66 22.90
CA LYS A 203 -16.23 15.70 22.28
C LYS A 203 -17.33 16.17 23.23
N GLU A 204 -18.10 15.23 23.79
CA GLU A 204 -19.23 15.53 24.66
C GLU A 204 -18.78 16.14 26.00
N ARG A 205 -17.72 15.60 26.61
CA ARG A 205 -17.23 16.08 27.91
C ARG A 205 -16.58 17.45 27.83
N TYR A 206 -15.79 17.73 26.79
CA TYR A 206 -14.96 18.94 26.70
C TYR A 206 -15.45 19.91 25.63
N ASN A 207 -16.75 19.93 25.35
CA ASN A 207 -17.39 20.88 24.44
C ASN A 207 -16.67 20.99 23.09
N ASN A 208 -16.26 19.85 22.54
CA ASN A 208 -15.62 19.72 21.23
C ASN A 208 -14.36 20.57 21.03
N ILE A 209 -13.52 20.74 22.07
CA ILE A 209 -12.17 21.29 21.92
C ILE A 209 -11.42 20.54 20.79
N PRO A 210 -10.63 21.24 19.95
CA PRO A 210 -9.89 20.62 18.86
C PRO A 210 -9.06 19.41 19.31
N MET A 211 -9.14 18.31 18.58
CA MET A 211 -8.48 17.04 18.91
C MET A 211 -7.48 16.65 17.84
N TYR A 212 -6.38 16.03 18.29
CA TYR A 212 -5.41 15.35 17.44
C TYR A 212 -5.20 13.94 17.97
N VAL A 213 -5.39 12.93 17.14
CA VAL A 213 -4.95 11.57 17.45
C VAL A 213 -3.44 11.54 17.24
N THR A 214 -2.68 11.75 18.30
CA THR A 214 -1.23 11.94 18.28
C THR A 214 -0.45 10.64 18.19
N GLU A 215 -1.06 9.52 18.57
CA GLU A 215 -0.53 8.18 18.29
C GLU A 215 -1.64 7.14 18.10
N ASN A 216 -1.54 6.35 17.05
CA ASN A 216 -2.28 5.12 16.86
C ASN A 216 -1.45 4.17 15.98
N GLY A 217 -1.30 2.92 16.38
CA GLY A 217 -0.39 2.00 15.71
C GLY A 217 -0.74 0.53 15.93
N TYR A 218 -0.22 -0.31 15.05
CA TYR A 218 -0.35 -1.76 15.13
C TYR A 218 1.02 -2.44 15.07
N SER A 219 1.21 -3.37 16.00
CA SER A 219 2.34 -4.29 15.96
C SER A 219 1.86 -5.72 15.71
N PRO A 220 2.50 -6.51 14.83
CA PRO A 220 2.14 -7.91 14.64
C PRO A 220 2.54 -8.78 15.85
N PRO A 221 1.75 -9.83 16.20
CA PRO A 221 2.11 -10.82 17.22
C PRO A 221 3.49 -11.45 16.99
N GLN A 222 4.30 -11.57 18.03
CA GLN A 222 5.68 -12.06 17.92
C GLN A 222 5.76 -13.51 17.39
N LYS A 223 6.35 -13.67 16.21
CA LYS A 223 6.88 -14.93 15.69
C LYS A 223 8.26 -14.68 15.07
N ASN A 224 9.09 -15.72 14.97
CA ASN A 224 10.35 -15.68 14.20
C ASN A 224 10.03 -15.51 12.71
N GLU A 225 9.68 -14.29 12.33
CA GLU A 225 9.23 -13.91 10.99
C GLU A 225 10.42 -13.52 10.13
N SER A 226 10.41 -13.96 8.86
CA SER A 226 11.41 -13.54 7.89
C SER A 226 11.32 -12.04 7.62
N LEU A 227 12.41 -11.41 7.17
CA LEU A 227 12.40 -10.00 6.76
C LEU A 227 11.29 -9.72 5.74
N LEU A 228 11.09 -10.63 4.77
CA LEU A 228 10.01 -10.51 3.79
C LEU A 228 8.63 -10.41 4.47
N HIS A 229 8.36 -11.22 5.49
CA HIS A 229 7.09 -11.13 6.22
C HIS A 229 6.95 -9.81 6.98
N LEU A 230 8.02 -9.31 7.59
CA LEU A 230 8.03 -8.02 8.28
C LEU A 230 7.81 -6.83 7.33
N LEU A 231 8.31 -6.91 6.10
CA LEU A 231 8.08 -5.90 5.06
C LEU A 231 6.66 -5.98 4.47
N HIS A 232 6.03 -7.16 4.45
CA HIS A 232 4.67 -7.37 3.94
C HIS A 232 3.61 -7.25 5.05
N ASP A 233 3.57 -6.11 5.73
CA ASP A 233 2.77 -5.85 6.94
C ASP A 233 1.27 -5.55 6.69
N VAL A 234 0.58 -6.42 5.94
CA VAL A 234 -0.83 -6.26 5.54
C VAL A 234 -1.79 -6.03 6.73
N LYS A 235 -1.53 -6.65 7.88
CA LYS A 235 -2.35 -6.45 9.08
C LYS A 235 -2.29 -5.00 9.60
N ARG A 236 -1.13 -4.34 9.49
CA ARG A 236 -0.96 -2.92 9.86
C ARG A 236 -1.81 -2.02 8.97
N ILE A 237 -1.79 -2.27 7.65
CA ILE A 237 -2.65 -1.56 6.69
C ILE A 237 -4.13 -1.72 7.06
N ASN A 238 -4.57 -2.94 7.35
CA ASN A 238 -5.95 -3.22 7.70
C ASN A 238 -6.36 -2.59 9.03
N TYR A 239 -5.46 -2.54 10.01
CA TYR A 239 -5.67 -1.83 11.27
C TYR A 239 -5.94 -0.34 11.02
N HIS A 240 -5.03 0.37 10.34
CA HIS A 240 -5.18 1.80 10.10
C HIS A 240 -6.42 2.12 9.27
N LYS A 241 -6.74 1.32 8.24
CA LYS A 241 -7.98 1.48 7.47
C LYS A 241 -9.22 1.45 8.37
N LYS A 242 -9.31 0.50 9.29
CA LYS A 242 -10.47 0.35 10.20
C LYS A 242 -10.55 1.49 11.22
N TYR A 243 -9.42 1.91 11.79
CA TYR A 243 -9.36 3.00 12.77
C TYR A 243 -9.63 4.37 12.14
N LEU A 244 -9.07 4.67 10.96
CA LEU A 244 -9.37 5.88 10.21
C LEU A 244 -10.85 5.94 9.80
N ALA A 245 -11.45 4.82 9.40
CA ALA A 245 -12.88 4.77 9.12
C ALA A 245 -13.75 5.06 10.36
N ALA A 246 -13.32 4.62 11.54
CA ALA A 246 -13.98 4.92 12.80
C ALA A 246 -13.85 6.40 13.20
N LEU A 247 -12.65 6.95 13.07
CA LEU A 247 -12.38 8.36 13.31
C LEU A 247 -13.20 9.24 12.37
N ALA A 248 -13.23 8.92 11.08
CA ALA A 248 -14.05 9.62 10.08
C ALA A 248 -15.55 9.55 10.37
N ARG A 249 -16.06 8.50 11.03
CA ARG A 249 -17.45 8.48 11.51
C ARG A 249 -17.66 9.48 12.65
N ALA A 250 -16.75 9.53 13.62
CA ALA A 250 -16.83 10.51 14.71
C ALA A 250 -16.74 11.96 14.20
N THR A 251 -15.83 12.26 13.27
CA THR A 251 -15.74 13.59 12.61
C THR A 251 -17.03 13.95 11.88
N ARG A 252 -17.64 13.00 11.16
CA ARG A 252 -18.96 13.24 10.51
C ARG A 252 -20.10 13.48 11.50
N LYS A 253 -19.98 13.01 12.75
CA LYS A 253 -20.90 13.36 13.86
C LYS A 253 -20.55 14.68 14.56
N GLY A 254 -19.63 15.47 13.98
CA GLY A 254 -19.29 16.81 14.47
C GLY A 254 -18.06 16.90 15.37
N ALA A 255 -17.31 15.82 15.61
CA ALA A 255 -16.07 15.90 16.37
C ALA A 255 -15.00 16.72 15.62
N ASP A 256 -14.40 17.74 16.26
CA ASP A 256 -13.32 18.57 15.70
C ASP A 256 -11.98 17.85 15.81
N VAL A 257 -11.79 16.82 14.97
CA VAL A 257 -10.51 16.11 14.86
C VAL A 257 -9.71 16.69 13.69
N ARG A 258 -8.56 17.29 13.99
CA ARG A 258 -7.74 18.04 13.03
C ARG A 258 -6.50 17.30 12.54
N GLY A 259 -6.15 16.17 13.17
CA GLY A 259 -5.03 15.36 12.72
C GLY A 259 -5.01 13.95 13.29
N TYR A 260 -4.30 13.08 12.57
CA TYR A 260 -4.06 11.69 12.92
C TYR A 260 -2.62 11.32 12.58
N PHE A 261 -1.88 10.89 13.60
CA PHE A 261 -0.46 10.58 13.53
C PHE A 261 -0.28 9.08 13.68
N MET A 262 0.16 8.44 12.60
CA MET A 262 0.47 7.01 12.62
C MET A 262 1.70 6.76 13.47
N TRP A 263 1.57 5.84 14.44
CA TRP A 263 2.71 5.34 15.17
C TRP A 263 3.23 4.06 14.50
N SER A 264 4.49 3.96 14.13
CA SER A 264 5.55 4.98 14.17
C SER A 264 6.15 5.19 12.78
N LEU A 265 7.02 6.21 12.65
CA LEU A 265 7.76 6.41 11.40
C LEU A 265 8.66 5.20 11.10
N MET A 266 9.43 4.72 12.07
CA MET A 266 10.36 3.61 11.88
C MET A 266 10.38 2.73 13.12
N ASP A 267 10.76 1.46 12.94
CA ASP A 267 10.96 0.53 14.06
C ASP A 267 12.00 1.12 15.03
N ASN A 268 11.64 1.20 16.31
CA ASN A 268 12.46 1.83 17.33
C ASN A 268 12.45 0.98 18.63
N PHE A 269 12.96 1.56 19.73
CA PHE A 269 12.96 0.91 21.05
C PHE A 269 11.61 1.17 21.75
N GLU A 270 10.83 0.11 21.93
CA GLU A 270 9.44 0.15 22.39
C GLU A 270 9.37 -0.12 23.91
N TRP A 271 10.06 0.73 24.67
CA TRP A 271 10.07 0.72 26.14
C TRP A 271 10.44 -0.66 26.72
N ASN A 272 9.62 -1.22 27.61
CA ASN A 272 9.88 -2.51 28.26
C ASN A 272 9.84 -3.69 27.31
N GLU A 273 9.23 -3.54 26.13
CA GLU A 273 9.23 -4.57 25.09
C GLU A 273 10.56 -4.59 24.31
N GLY A 274 11.43 -3.60 24.54
CA GLY A 274 12.69 -3.46 23.83
C GLY A 274 12.48 -3.37 22.32
N PHE A 275 13.11 -4.25 21.56
CA PHE A 275 12.96 -4.31 20.10
C PHE A 275 12.10 -5.49 19.61
N SER A 276 11.35 -6.11 20.52
CA SER A 276 10.57 -7.31 20.22
C SER A 276 9.26 -6.98 19.49
N VAL A 277 8.64 -5.84 19.83
CA VAL A 277 7.51 -5.26 19.12
C VAL A 277 7.96 -4.17 18.14
N ARG A 278 7.17 -3.95 17.09
CA ARG A 278 7.49 -3.07 15.95
C ARG A 278 6.24 -2.34 15.47
N TYR A 279 6.30 -1.02 15.39
CA TYR A 279 5.19 -0.17 14.90
C TYR A 279 5.53 0.61 13.62
N GLY A 280 6.79 0.60 13.18
CA GLY A 280 7.30 1.49 12.15
C GLY A 280 6.71 1.26 10.77
N LEU A 281 6.50 2.33 10.00
CA LEU A 281 6.32 2.30 8.54
C LEU A 281 7.58 1.78 7.84
N TYR A 282 8.75 2.02 8.43
CA TYR A 282 10.03 1.54 7.94
C TYR A 282 10.62 0.50 8.90
N TYR A 283 11.03 -0.63 8.36
CA TYR A 283 11.88 -1.59 9.05
C TYR A 283 13.28 -0.98 9.23
N VAL A 284 13.89 -1.17 10.40
CA VAL A 284 15.27 -0.76 10.67
C VAL A 284 16.14 -2.00 10.84
N ASP A 285 17.09 -2.18 9.94
CA ASP A 285 18.17 -3.14 10.17
C ASP A 285 19.06 -2.61 11.30
N ARG A 286 19.14 -3.34 12.42
CA ARG A 286 19.85 -2.84 13.61
C ARG A 286 21.37 -2.97 13.51
N GLN A 287 21.88 -3.75 12.56
CA GLN A 287 23.32 -3.87 12.33
C GLN A 287 23.81 -2.74 11.43
N THR A 288 23.05 -2.43 10.37
CA THR A 288 23.46 -1.43 9.36
C THR A 288 22.79 -0.06 9.57
N LEU A 289 21.74 0.01 10.37
CA LEU A 289 20.84 1.15 10.52
C LEU A 289 20.10 1.52 9.22
N GLU A 290 20.04 0.62 8.24
CA GLU A 290 19.27 0.86 7.01
C GLU A 290 17.77 0.90 7.31
N ARG A 291 17.05 1.81 6.64
CA ARG A 291 15.59 1.97 6.74
C ARG A 291 14.95 1.42 5.47
N ILE A 292 14.22 0.32 5.59
CA ILE A 292 13.56 -0.36 4.48
C ILE A 292 12.05 -0.10 4.57
N PRO A 293 11.42 0.52 3.55
CA PRO A 293 9.99 0.79 3.59
C PRO A 293 9.20 -0.53 3.65
N LYS A 294 8.25 -0.62 4.58
CA LYS A 294 7.26 -1.71 4.61
C LYS A 294 6.13 -1.43 3.62
N LEU A 295 5.30 -2.43 3.34
CA LEU A 295 4.15 -2.30 2.45
C LEU A 295 3.19 -1.19 2.91
N SER A 296 3.02 -1.03 4.23
CA SER A 296 2.23 0.05 4.81
C SER A 296 2.76 1.46 4.53
N ALA A 297 4.02 1.61 4.12
CA ALA A 297 4.60 2.87 3.64
C ALA A 297 4.35 3.11 2.14
N ALA A 298 4.16 2.06 1.33
CA ALA A 298 4.12 2.17 -0.13
C ALA A 298 2.70 2.22 -0.74
N TRP A 299 1.66 1.81 -0.01
CA TRP A 299 0.39 1.43 -0.63
C TRP A 299 -0.51 2.58 -1.10
N GLU A 300 -0.25 3.83 -0.73
CA GLU A 300 -1.07 4.99 -1.13
C GLU A 300 -0.43 5.92 -2.17
N ASP A 301 0.89 5.81 -2.41
CA ASP A 301 1.61 6.80 -3.22
C ASP A 301 1.12 6.85 -4.67
N PHE A 302 0.91 5.69 -5.30
CA PHE A 302 0.41 5.64 -6.68
C PHE A 302 -1.05 6.14 -6.78
N VAL A 303 -1.89 5.83 -5.80
CA VAL A 303 -3.29 6.26 -5.79
C VAL A 303 -3.37 7.76 -5.55
N HIS A 304 -2.52 8.30 -4.68
CA HIS A 304 -2.39 9.73 -4.44
C HIS A 304 -1.91 10.46 -5.71
N PHE A 305 -0.87 9.93 -6.37
CA PHE A 305 -0.42 10.44 -7.67
C PHE A 305 -1.55 10.45 -8.71
N ALA A 306 -2.26 9.33 -8.87
CA ALA A 306 -3.38 9.21 -9.80
C ALA A 306 -4.50 10.22 -9.47
N LYS A 307 -4.85 10.37 -8.19
CA LYS A 307 -5.83 11.36 -7.72
C LYS A 307 -5.45 12.77 -8.18
N THR A 308 -4.20 13.18 -7.94
CA THR A 308 -3.68 14.49 -8.33
C THR A 308 -3.77 14.67 -9.85
N CYS A 309 -3.45 13.65 -10.65
CA CYS A 309 -3.62 13.72 -12.10
C CYS A 309 -5.09 13.87 -12.50
N PHE A 310 -6.02 13.17 -11.85
CA PHE A 310 -7.45 13.26 -12.16
C PHE A 310 -8.02 14.64 -11.81
N GLU A 311 -7.62 15.23 -10.68
CA GLU A 311 -8.04 16.57 -10.25
C GLU A 311 -7.55 17.66 -11.20
N ASN A 312 -6.29 17.57 -11.65
CA ASN A 312 -5.65 18.66 -12.40
C ASN A 312 -5.82 18.57 -13.92
N PHE A 313 -5.99 17.36 -14.47
CA PHE A 313 -6.04 17.15 -15.92
C PHE A 313 -7.36 16.58 -16.42
N GLY A 314 -8.22 16.11 -15.52
CA GLY A 314 -9.37 15.31 -15.88
C GLY A 314 -10.49 16.02 -16.64
N GLU A 315 -10.54 17.36 -16.58
CA GLU A 315 -11.44 18.15 -17.44
C GLU A 315 -11.06 18.02 -18.93
N ARG A 316 -9.77 17.98 -19.25
CA ARG A 316 -9.25 17.94 -20.64
C ARG A 316 -8.95 16.52 -21.12
N VAL A 317 -8.43 15.66 -20.25
CA VAL A 317 -8.02 14.30 -20.60
C VAL A 317 -9.22 13.35 -20.47
N LYS A 318 -9.62 12.70 -21.58
CA LYS A 318 -10.76 11.77 -21.60
C LYS A 318 -10.36 10.30 -21.69
N TYR A 319 -9.14 10.00 -22.14
CA TYR A 319 -8.60 8.64 -22.20
C TYR A 319 -7.34 8.59 -21.34
N ARG A 320 -7.26 7.63 -20.43
CA ARG A 320 -6.16 7.49 -19.47
C ARG A 320 -5.66 6.06 -19.45
N THR A 321 -4.35 5.91 -19.36
CA THR A 321 -3.71 4.64 -19.04
C THR A 321 -2.98 4.81 -17.71
N THR A 322 -3.08 3.85 -16.79
CA THR A 322 -2.40 3.98 -15.49
C THR A 322 -0.92 3.65 -15.58
N LEU A 323 -0.58 2.59 -16.30
CA LEU A 323 0.76 2.01 -16.42
C LEU A 323 1.01 1.64 -17.87
N ASN A 324 2.22 1.95 -18.36
CA ASN A 324 2.69 1.51 -19.67
C ASN A 324 3.49 0.21 -19.53
N GLU A 325 3.03 -0.86 -20.19
CA GLU A 325 3.73 -2.15 -20.30
C GLU A 325 4.30 -2.72 -18.98
N PRO A 326 3.50 -2.83 -17.91
CA PRO A 326 4.02 -3.32 -16.63
C PRO A 326 4.55 -4.76 -16.74
N ASN A 327 4.03 -5.56 -17.68
CA ASN A 327 4.56 -6.90 -17.98
C ASN A 327 5.97 -6.87 -18.61
N LEU A 328 6.26 -5.91 -19.51
CA LEU A 328 7.61 -5.73 -20.05
C LEU A 328 8.56 -5.16 -18.99
N PHE A 329 8.11 -4.16 -18.23
CA PHE A 329 8.90 -3.60 -17.13
C PHE A 329 9.31 -4.69 -16.14
N THR A 330 8.36 -5.52 -15.71
CA THR A 330 8.62 -6.66 -14.82
C THR A 330 9.66 -7.62 -15.40
N GLU A 331 9.55 -8.00 -16.67
CA GLU A 331 10.52 -8.89 -17.33
C GLU A 331 11.91 -8.25 -17.37
N MET A 332 12.00 -6.99 -17.80
CA MET A 332 13.29 -6.35 -18.01
C MET A 332 13.98 -5.94 -16.72
N ALA A 333 13.22 -5.56 -15.68
CA ALA A 333 13.76 -5.08 -14.41
C ALA A 333 14.00 -6.18 -13.37
N TYR A 334 13.14 -7.22 -13.32
CA TYR A 334 13.13 -8.23 -12.26
C TYR A 334 13.38 -9.67 -12.74
N ILE A 335 13.21 -9.98 -14.03
CA ILE A 335 13.66 -11.27 -14.60
C ILE A 335 15.08 -11.13 -15.12
N ARG A 336 15.31 -10.17 -16.03
CA ARG A 336 16.59 -10.01 -16.76
C ARG A 336 17.55 -9.00 -16.14
N GLY A 337 17.07 -8.13 -15.25
CA GLY A 337 17.88 -7.10 -14.59
C GLY A 337 18.53 -6.07 -15.54
N ARG A 338 17.94 -5.84 -16.71
CA ARG A 338 18.41 -4.85 -17.70
C ARG A 338 17.89 -3.44 -17.44
N TYR A 339 16.71 -3.31 -16.83
CA TYR A 339 16.15 -2.03 -16.41
C TYR A 339 16.33 -1.83 -14.90
N PRO A 340 16.44 -0.59 -14.40
CA PRO A 340 16.40 -0.33 -12.97
C PRO A 340 15.15 -0.97 -12.32
N PRO A 341 15.26 -1.57 -11.13
CA PRO A 341 16.43 -1.58 -10.23
C PRO A 341 17.50 -2.64 -10.54
N ALA A 342 17.47 -3.27 -11.71
CA ALA A 342 18.45 -4.28 -12.15
C ALA A 342 18.56 -5.48 -11.19
N ARG A 343 17.40 -6.06 -10.84
CA ARG A 343 17.32 -7.21 -9.94
C ARG A 343 17.11 -8.48 -10.76
N CYS A 344 17.96 -9.46 -10.56
CA CYS A 344 17.88 -10.74 -11.25
C CYS A 344 18.71 -11.81 -10.55
N SER A 345 18.53 -13.07 -10.96
CA SER A 345 19.34 -14.21 -10.54
C SER A 345 19.68 -15.11 -11.74
N PRO A 346 20.75 -15.92 -11.66
CA PRO A 346 21.03 -16.92 -12.67
C PRO A 346 19.83 -17.88 -12.89
N PRO A 347 19.61 -18.36 -14.13
CA PRO A 347 20.42 -18.15 -15.33
C PRO A 347 20.07 -16.89 -16.14
N PHE A 348 19.11 -16.07 -15.70
CA PHE A 348 18.61 -14.92 -16.49
C PHE A 348 19.57 -13.75 -16.56
N GLY A 349 20.34 -13.53 -15.50
CA GLY A 349 21.39 -12.52 -15.44
C GLY A 349 22.28 -12.68 -14.22
N ASN A 350 23.31 -11.85 -14.12
CA ASN A 350 24.32 -11.90 -13.06
C ASN A 350 24.24 -10.64 -12.18
N CYS A 351 23.05 -10.32 -11.68
CA CYS A 351 22.83 -9.19 -10.78
C CYS A 351 23.34 -9.50 -9.37
N SER A 352 23.74 -8.47 -8.62
CA SER A 352 24.22 -8.64 -7.25
C SER A 352 23.14 -9.06 -6.26
N VAL A 353 21.88 -8.72 -6.55
CA VAL A 353 20.70 -9.01 -5.74
C VAL A 353 19.49 -9.24 -6.65
N GLY A 354 18.50 -9.98 -6.16
CA GLY A 354 17.25 -10.25 -6.86
C GLY A 354 16.92 -11.73 -6.93
N ASN A 355 15.68 -12.04 -7.28
CA ASN A 355 15.23 -13.39 -7.58
C ASN A 355 14.28 -13.36 -8.78
N SER A 356 14.77 -13.86 -9.92
CA SER A 356 14.05 -13.84 -11.19
C SER A 356 12.84 -14.77 -11.25
N ASP A 357 12.68 -15.68 -10.28
CA ASP A 357 11.54 -16.61 -10.24
C ASP A 357 10.39 -16.09 -9.35
N THR A 358 10.67 -15.20 -8.38
CA THR A 358 9.67 -14.77 -7.37
C THR A 358 9.37 -13.28 -7.37
N GLU A 359 10.38 -12.41 -7.46
CA GLU A 359 10.16 -10.96 -7.43
C GLU A 359 9.25 -10.44 -8.56
N PRO A 360 9.36 -10.94 -9.80
CA PRO A 360 8.45 -10.56 -10.89
C PRO A 360 6.97 -10.77 -10.55
N LEU A 361 6.65 -11.86 -9.84
CA LEU A 361 5.29 -12.21 -9.41
C LEU A 361 4.75 -11.16 -8.44
N ILE A 362 5.54 -10.80 -7.43
CA ILE A 362 5.22 -9.77 -6.44
C ILE A 362 5.04 -8.39 -7.09
N VAL A 363 5.95 -8.03 -7.99
CA VAL A 363 5.98 -6.72 -8.64
C VAL A 363 4.77 -6.52 -9.54
N LEU A 364 4.47 -7.48 -10.42
CA LEU A 364 3.29 -7.36 -11.28
C LEU A 364 1.99 -7.41 -10.47
N HIS A 365 1.91 -8.23 -9.43
CA HIS A 365 0.77 -8.25 -8.51
C HIS A 365 0.49 -6.87 -7.90
N ASN A 366 1.52 -6.21 -7.35
CA ASN A 366 1.40 -4.89 -6.76
C ASN A 366 1.05 -3.79 -7.78
N MET A 367 1.58 -3.88 -9.01
CA MET A 367 1.21 -2.97 -10.09
C MET A 367 -0.25 -3.14 -10.50
N SER A 368 -0.76 -4.38 -10.59
CA SER A 368 -2.17 -4.67 -10.85
C SER A 368 -3.09 -4.13 -9.76
N LEU A 369 -2.72 -4.29 -8.48
CA LEU A 369 -3.47 -3.70 -7.36
C LEU A 369 -3.45 -2.17 -7.39
N SER A 370 -2.32 -1.56 -7.74
CA SER A 370 -2.18 -0.10 -7.86
C SER A 370 -3.06 0.45 -9.00
N HIS A 371 -3.04 -0.20 -10.16
CA HIS A 371 -3.94 0.08 -11.28
C HIS A 371 -5.41 0.01 -10.84
N ALA A 372 -5.82 -1.11 -10.26
CA ALA A 372 -7.22 -1.34 -9.91
C ALA A 372 -7.73 -0.35 -8.84
N LYS A 373 -6.88 0.04 -7.88
CA LYS A 373 -7.22 1.09 -6.91
C LYS A 373 -7.37 2.46 -7.58
N ALA A 374 -6.50 2.82 -8.52
CA ALA A 374 -6.62 4.06 -9.27
C ALA A 374 -7.90 4.08 -10.14
N VAL A 375 -8.26 2.97 -10.76
CA VAL A 375 -9.51 2.80 -11.51
C VAL A 375 -10.71 2.94 -10.59
N LYS A 376 -10.72 2.23 -9.45
CA LYS A 376 -11.77 2.36 -8.43
C LYS A 376 -11.97 3.81 -8.00
N LEU A 377 -10.87 4.52 -7.70
CA LEU A 377 -10.91 5.94 -7.35
C LEU A 377 -11.50 6.78 -8.49
N TYR A 378 -11.04 6.57 -9.74
CA TYR A 378 -11.53 7.29 -10.90
C TYR A 378 -13.04 7.12 -11.06
N ARG A 379 -13.53 5.87 -11.05
CA ARG A 379 -14.95 5.55 -11.20
C ARG A 379 -15.81 6.17 -10.09
N GLN A 380 -15.35 6.10 -8.85
CA GLN A 380 -16.12 6.57 -7.69
C GLN A 380 -16.17 8.10 -7.56
N SER A 381 -15.11 8.79 -7.95
CA SER A 381 -14.94 10.21 -7.59
C SER A 381 -14.86 11.16 -8.79
N PHE A 382 -14.55 10.66 -9.99
CA PHE A 382 -14.18 11.50 -11.13
C PHE A 382 -14.92 11.16 -12.44
N GLN A 383 -15.22 9.89 -12.70
CA GLN A 383 -15.69 9.45 -14.02
C GLN A 383 -17.04 10.07 -14.39
N GLU A 384 -18.00 10.13 -13.47
CA GLU A 384 -19.30 10.75 -13.70
C GLU A 384 -19.18 12.23 -14.12
N LYS A 385 -18.29 12.98 -13.47
CA LYS A 385 -18.06 14.41 -13.75
C LYS A 385 -17.22 14.64 -15.01
N GLN A 386 -16.25 13.76 -15.27
CA GLN A 386 -15.25 13.96 -16.31
C GLN A 386 -15.59 13.26 -17.63
N GLY A 387 -16.48 12.26 -17.63
CA GLY A 387 -16.94 11.57 -18.84
C GLY A 387 -15.84 10.88 -19.64
N GLY A 388 -14.84 10.27 -18.97
CA GLY A 388 -13.70 9.61 -19.62
C GLY A 388 -13.61 8.12 -19.35
N CYS A 389 -12.65 7.48 -20.02
CA CYS A 389 -12.31 6.06 -19.89
C CYS A 389 -10.91 5.89 -19.29
N ILE A 390 -10.71 4.77 -18.59
CA ILE A 390 -9.43 4.39 -18.00
C ILE A 390 -9.07 2.93 -18.31
N GLY A 391 -7.81 2.70 -18.65
CA GLY A 391 -7.29 1.37 -19.01
C GLY A 391 -5.83 1.19 -18.60
N ILE A 392 -5.22 0.14 -19.14
CA ILE A 392 -3.82 -0.22 -18.96
C ILE A 392 -3.22 -0.60 -20.31
N VAL A 393 -1.90 -0.44 -20.49
CA VAL A 393 -1.21 -0.82 -21.73
C VAL A 393 -0.40 -2.09 -21.54
N ALA A 394 -0.62 -3.08 -22.39
CA ALA A 394 0.09 -4.36 -22.39
C ALA A 394 1.15 -4.39 -23.49
N ALA A 395 2.37 -4.84 -23.16
CA ALA A 395 3.29 -5.31 -24.19
C ALA A 395 2.80 -6.66 -24.74
N ALA A 396 2.40 -6.71 -26.01
CA ALA A 396 1.69 -7.84 -26.59
C ALA A 396 2.47 -8.44 -27.76
N ARG A 397 3.53 -9.19 -27.46
CA ARG A 397 4.27 -9.96 -28.48
C ARG A 397 3.44 -11.19 -28.92
N MET A 398 3.37 -11.43 -30.23
CA MET A 398 2.72 -12.62 -30.77
C MET A 398 3.73 -13.78 -30.88
N TYR A 399 3.23 -15.02 -30.84
CA TYR A 399 4.05 -16.22 -30.99
C TYR A 399 3.46 -17.22 -31.99
N GLU A 400 4.32 -17.79 -32.83
CA GLU A 400 4.00 -18.89 -33.75
C GLU A 400 4.66 -20.19 -33.26
N PRO A 401 4.09 -21.37 -33.51
CA PRO A 401 4.78 -22.62 -33.16
C PRO A 401 6.04 -22.77 -34.00
N LEU A 402 7.19 -23.15 -33.41
CA LEU A 402 8.44 -23.37 -34.15
C LEU A 402 8.32 -24.44 -35.24
N ARG A 403 7.44 -25.41 -35.03
CA ARG A 403 7.01 -26.43 -36.01
C ARG A 403 5.50 -26.49 -35.98
N ASN A 404 4.85 -26.21 -37.11
CA ASN A 404 3.39 -26.02 -37.16
C ASN A 404 2.65 -27.34 -36.89
N GLU A 405 3.22 -28.44 -37.34
CA GLU A 405 2.74 -29.82 -37.17
C GLU A 405 2.90 -30.35 -35.74
N SER A 406 3.66 -29.67 -34.88
CA SER A 406 3.90 -30.10 -33.50
C SER A 406 2.84 -29.55 -32.56
N GLU A 407 1.98 -30.42 -32.04
CA GLU A 407 0.98 -30.06 -31.02
C GLU A 407 1.65 -29.47 -29.76
N LEU A 408 2.80 -30.00 -29.36
CA LEU A 408 3.59 -29.47 -28.24
C LEU A 408 3.98 -28.00 -28.45
N ASN A 409 4.43 -27.63 -29.64
CA ASN A 409 4.76 -26.23 -29.93
C ASN A 409 3.52 -25.33 -29.96
N GLN A 410 2.36 -25.86 -30.38
CA GLN A 410 1.10 -25.11 -30.29
C GLN A 410 0.66 -24.89 -28.84
N VAL A 411 0.83 -25.89 -27.96
CA VAL A 411 0.62 -25.75 -26.51
C VAL A 411 1.60 -24.71 -25.93
N ALA A 412 2.86 -24.74 -26.36
CA ALA A 412 3.88 -23.79 -25.92
C ALA A 412 3.53 -22.34 -26.28
N VAL A 413 2.95 -22.08 -27.46
CA VAL A 413 2.42 -20.75 -27.83
C VAL A 413 1.35 -20.30 -26.82
N ARG A 414 0.40 -21.18 -26.46
CA ARG A 414 -0.65 -20.85 -25.46
C ARG A 414 -0.06 -20.56 -24.09
N ARG A 415 0.92 -21.36 -23.63
CA ARG A 415 1.64 -21.09 -22.36
C ARG A 415 2.38 -19.76 -22.44
N LYS A 416 3.08 -19.46 -23.54
CA LYS A 416 3.82 -18.21 -23.66
C LYS A 416 2.93 -16.98 -23.62
N LEU A 417 1.80 -17.00 -24.32
CA LEU A 417 0.80 -15.93 -24.25
C LEU A 417 0.21 -15.79 -22.83
N ALA A 418 0.01 -16.91 -22.11
CA ALA A 418 -0.44 -16.86 -20.73
C ALA A 418 0.57 -16.13 -19.82
N PHE A 419 1.85 -16.44 -19.93
CA PHE A 419 2.91 -15.86 -19.09
C PHE A 419 3.37 -14.46 -19.54
N LYS A 420 3.14 -14.06 -20.79
CA LYS A 420 3.62 -12.77 -21.32
C LYS A 420 2.54 -11.72 -21.50
N LEU A 421 1.28 -12.11 -21.65
CA LEU A 421 0.16 -11.18 -21.86
C LEU A 421 -0.98 -11.42 -20.86
N ALA A 422 -1.49 -12.65 -20.80
CA ALA A 422 -2.66 -12.96 -19.97
C ALA A 422 -2.36 -12.79 -18.47
N TRP A 423 -1.12 -12.99 -18.03
CA TRP A 423 -0.66 -12.75 -16.66
C TRP A 423 -1.06 -11.36 -16.15
N MET A 424 -1.01 -10.36 -17.03
CA MET A 424 -1.38 -8.99 -16.72
C MET A 424 -2.88 -8.73 -16.87
N LEU A 425 -3.51 -9.25 -17.92
CA LEU A 425 -4.88 -8.89 -18.31
C LEU A 425 -5.97 -9.76 -17.64
N ASP A 426 -5.72 -11.05 -17.41
CA ASP A 426 -6.70 -11.94 -16.79
C ASP A 426 -7.16 -11.47 -15.40
N PRO A 427 -6.27 -11.01 -14.50
CA PRO A 427 -6.71 -10.46 -13.22
C PRO A 427 -7.69 -9.30 -13.37
N LEU A 428 -7.51 -8.48 -14.40
CA LEU A 428 -8.31 -7.27 -14.62
C LEU A 428 -9.69 -7.57 -15.21
N VAL A 429 -9.83 -8.68 -15.95
CA VAL A 429 -11.10 -9.07 -16.58
C VAL A 429 -11.83 -10.12 -15.74
N TYR A 430 -11.10 -11.14 -15.29
CA TYR A 430 -11.65 -12.31 -14.62
C TYR A 430 -11.52 -12.29 -13.10
N GLY A 431 -10.59 -11.48 -12.56
CA GLY A 431 -10.35 -11.36 -11.12
C GLY A 431 -9.32 -12.36 -10.56
N ASP A 432 -8.69 -13.16 -11.42
CA ASP A 432 -7.68 -14.15 -11.05
C ASP A 432 -6.65 -14.32 -12.19
N TYR A 433 -5.52 -14.95 -11.87
CA TYR A 433 -4.44 -15.24 -12.81
C TYR A 433 -4.79 -16.38 -13.79
N PRO A 434 -4.09 -16.47 -14.94
CA PRO A 434 -4.32 -17.54 -15.91
C PRO A 434 -4.12 -18.93 -15.29
N ARG A 435 -4.99 -19.89 -15.66
CA ARG A 435 -4.92 -21.28 -15.18
C ARG A 435 -3.52 -21.91 -15.35
N GLN A 436 -2.86 -21.65 -16.47
CA GLN A 436 -1.52 -22.17 -16.73
C GLN A 436 -0.52 -21.66 -15.68
N MET A 437 -0.64 -20.42 -15.22
CA MET A 437 0.26 -19.91 -14.19
C MET A 437 0.05 -20.62 -12.85
N HIS A 438 -1.21 -20.88 -12.46
CA HIS A 438 -1.52 -21.69 -11.28
C HIS A 438 -0.91 -23.09 -11.39
N GLU A 439 -1.02 -23.75 -12.55
CA GLU A 439 -0.48 -25.10 -12.77
C GLU A 439 1.05 -25.16 -12.65
N PHE A 440 1.77 -24.18 -13.18
CA PHE A 440 3.25 -24.22 -13.26
C PHE A 440 3.97 -23.51 -12.10
N LEU A 441 3.33 -22.53 -11.44
CA LEU A 441 3.92 -21.79 -10.33
C LEU A 441 3.42 -22.25 -8.96
N GLY A 442 2.23 -22.85 -8.90
CA GLY A 442 1.62 -23.33 -7.66
C GLY A 442 1.63 -22.27 -6.55
N ASN A 443 2.12 -22.64 -5.38
CA ASN A 443 2.17 -21.78 -4.20
C ASN A 443 3.09 -20.54 -4.33
N ASN A 444 3.91 -20.45 -5.38
CA ASN A 444 4.74 -19.26 -5.62
C ASN A 444 3.93 -18.10 -6.24
N LEU A 445 2.79 -18.39 -6.86
CA LEU A 445 1.90 -17.39 -7.42
C LEU A 445 1.04 -16.76 -6.31
N GLN A 446 1.07 -15.44 -6.19
CA GLN A 446 0.23 -14.74 -5.23
C GLN A 446 -1.26 -14.94 -5.60
N SER A 447 -2.13 -14.91 -4.61
CA SER A 447 -3.58 -14.92 -4.81
C SER A 447 -4.15 -13.56 -4.43
N PHE A 448 -5.20 -13.13 -5.14
CA PHE A 448 -5.99 -11.99 -4.70
C PHE A 448 -6.90 -12.41 -3.55
N THR A 449 -6.96 -11.60 -2.50
CA THR A 449 -7.97 -11.75 -1.45
C THR A 449 -9.35 -11.45 -2.00
N GLU A 450 -10.41 -11.94 -1.34
CA GLU A 450 -11.80 -11.64 -1.75
C GLU A 450 -12.08 -10.13 -1.89
N GLU A 451 -11.48 -9.31 -1.02
CA GLU A 451 -11.59 -7.85 -1.08
C GLU A 451 -10.86 -7.26 -2.29
N GLU A 452 -9.71 -7.82 -2.67
CA GLU A 452 -8.96 -7.39 -3.85
C GLU A 452 -9.68 -7.77 -5.13
N THR A 453 -10.22 -9.00 -5.20
CA THR A 453 -11.02 -9.49 -6.33
C THR A 453 -12.19 -8.56 -6.63
N LYS A 454 -12.85 -7.99 -5.61
CA LYS A 454 -13.99 -7.07 -5.76
C LYS A 454 -13.69 -5.81 -6.56
N TYR A 455 -12.43 -5.34 -6.58
CA TYR A 455 -12.07 -4.11 -7.30
C TYR A 455 -11.10 -4.32 -8.45
N ILE A 456 -10.37 -5.44 -8.50
CA ILE A 456 -9.52 -5.77 -9.64
C ILE A 456 -10.33 -6.33 -10.81
N LYS A 457 -11.37 -7.12 -10.54
CA LYS A 457 -12.23 -7.67 -11.59
C LYS A 457 -13.02 -6.56 -12.27
N GLY A 458 -12.94 -6.50 -13.59
CA GLY A 458 -13.56 -5.47 -14.42
C GLY A 458 -12.89 -4.10 -14.32
N SER A 459 -11.64 -4.01 -13.87
CA SER A 459 -10.94 -2.72 -13.68
C SER A 459 -10.39 -2.08 -14.96
N VAL A 460 -10.96 -2.39 -16.12
CA VAL A 460 -10.55 -1.79 -17.40
C VAL A 460 -11.78 -1.34 -18.19
N ASP A 461 -11.74 -0.15 -18.77
CA ASP A 461 -12.73 0.31 -19.76
C ASP A 461 -12.27 0.01 -21.19
N PHE A 462 -10.96 -0.12 -21.40
CA PHE A 462 -10.32 -0.49 -22.67
C PHE A 462 -8.94 -1.14 -22.40
N ILE A 463 -8.42 -1.86 -23.40
CA ILE A 463 -7.07 -2.46 -23.40
C ILE A 463 -6.17 -1.67 -24.36
N GLY A 464 -5.10 -1.09 -23.84
CA GLY A 464 -3.98 -0.60 -24.64
C GLY A 464 -3.07 -1.76 -25.03
N THR A 465 -2.66 -1.82 -26.30
CA THR A 465 -1.82 -2.88 -26.84
C THR A 465 -0.61 -2.30 -27.56
N ASN A 466 0.57 -2.66 -27.09
CA ASN A 466 1.84 -2.34 -27.73
C ASN A 466 2.38 -3.60 -28.41
N HIS A 467 2.40 -3.63 -29.74
CA HIS A 467 2.87 -4.77 -30.51
C HIS A 467 3.99 -4.35 -31.44
N TYR A 468 5.08 -5.11 -31.48
CA TYR A 468 6.25 -4.80 -32.31
C TYR A 468 6.79 -5.98 -33.13
N SER A 469 6.51 -7.22 -32.74
CA SER A 469 7.14 -8.39 -33.36
C SER A 469 6.38 -9.68 -33.06
N THR A 470 6.67 -10.70 -33.85
CA THR A 470 6.27 -12.09 -33.63
C THR A 470 7.51 -12.99 -33.55
N LEU A 471 7.53 -13.96 -32.65
CA LEU A 471 8.61 -14.95 -32.55
C LEU A 471 8.08 -16.38 -32.65
N TYR A 472 8.94 -17.34 -32.96
CA TYR A 472 8.62 -18.75 -32.80
C TYR A 472 8.72 -19.17 -31.34
N ALA A 473 7.82 -20.03 -30.89
CA ALA A 473 7.84 -20.67 -29.57
C ALA A 473 8.01 -22.19 -29.71
N LYS A 474 8.82 -22.77 -28.82
CA LYS A 474 9.09 -24.21 -28.75
C LYS A 474 8.82 -24.72 -27.34
N ASP A 475 8.15 -25.87 -27.26
CA ASP A 475 7.99 -26.56 -26.00
C ASP A 475 9.35 -26.98 -25.41
N CYS A 476 9.57 -26.70 -24.12
CA CYS A 476 10.73 -27.21 -23.37
C CYS A 476 10.32 -28.15 -22.22
N LEU A 477 9.03 -28.46 -22.09
CA LEU A 477 8.53 -29.33 -21.02
C LEU A 477 8.70 -30.81 -21.39
N HIS A 478 8.40 -31.15 -22.64
CA HIS A 478 8.45 -32.51 -23.17
C HIS A 478 9.48 -32.67 -24.29
N SER A 479 9.97 -31.57 -24.86
CA SER A 479 11.02 -31.58 -25.89
C SER A 479 12.35 -31.14 -25.32
N VAL A 480 13.44 -31.74 -25.80
CA VAL A 480 14.79 -31.27 -25.48
C VAL A 480 15.00 -29.89 -26.09
N CYS A 481 15.07 -28.87 -25.25
CA CYS A 481 15.73 -27.62 -25.57
C CYS A 481 17.23 -27.88 -25.36
N SER A 482 18.01 -27.92 -26.44
CA SER A 482 19.39 -28.43 -26.47
C SER A 482 20.24 -27.80 -25.36
N CYS A 483 20.66 -28.61 -24.39
CA CYS A 483 21.59 -28.20 -23.34
C CYS A 483 22.78 -29.17 -23.31
N THR A 484 23.76 -28.92 -24.17
CA THR A 484 25.13 -29.44 -24.02
C THR A 484 25.98 -28.24 -23.61
N GLN A 485 26.55 -28.27 -22.40
CA GLN A 485 27.53 -27.34 -21.83
C GLN A 485 27.56 -25.91 -22.43
N PHE A 486 27.06 -24.93 -21.66
CA PHE A 486 27.14 -23.46 -21.87
C PHE A 486 26.15 -22.76 -22.81
N LEU A 487 25.18 -23.43 -23.46
CA LEU A 487 24.30 -22.80 -24.47
C LEU A 487 22.79 -23.05 -24.33
N CYS A 488 22.26 -23.26 -23.11
CA CYS A 488 20.88 -22.83 -22.82
C CYS A 488 20.93 -21.32 -22.56
N SER A 489 20.35 -20.49 -23.44
CA SER A 489 20.17 -19.08 -23.14
C SER A 489 19.16 -18.92 -22.01
N SER A 490 19.54 -18.20 -20.96
CA SER A 490 18.62 -17.32 -20.22
C SER A 490 17.31 -17.90 -19.65
N GLY A 491 17.28 -19.13 -19.12
CA GLY A 491 16.20 -19.61 -18.22
C GLY A 491 14.88 -20.06 -18.85
N ASP A 492 14.90 -20.51 -20.11
CA ASP A 492 13.73 -21.01 -20.85
C ASP A 492 13.04 -22.24 -20.21
N ASP A 493 13.75 -22.98 -19.38
CA ASP A 493 13.27 -24.15 -18.61
C ASP A 493 12.59 -23.76 -17.28
N ARG A 494 12.64 -22.48 -16.90
CA ARG A 494 12.02 -21.98 -15.68
C ARG A 494 10.53 -21.80 -15.84
N ALA A 495 9.79 -22.05 -14.75
CA ALA A 495 8.34 -21.89 -14.71
C ALA A 495 7.89 -20.44 -15.03
N ILE A 496 8.67 -19.43 -14.61
CA ILE A 496 8.37 -18.01 -14.87
C ILE A 496 8.37 -17.64 -16.36
N GLU A 497 9.04 -18.43 -17.21
CA GLU A 497 9.03 -18.27 -18.67
C GLU A 497 8.01 -19.18 -19.38
N GLY A 498 7.21 -19.93 -18.61
CA GLY A 498 6.23 -20.90 -19.12
C GLY A 498 6.86 -22.16 -19.71
N ILE A 499 8.12 -22.47 -19.33
CA ILE A 499 8.90 -23.63 -19.81
C ILE A 499 8.88 -23.71 -21.34
N THR A 500 9.21 -22.57 -21.97
CA THR A 500 9.04 -22.33 -23.41
C THR A 500 10.17 -21.46 -23.92
N SER A 501 10.91 -21.98 -24.90
CA SER A 501 11.96 -21.23 -25.60
C SER A 501 11.36 -20.44 -26.76
N THR A 502 11.96 -19.27 -27.06
CA THR A 502 11.52 -18.43 -28.17
C THR A 502 12.68 -18.02 -29.07
N THR A 503 12.46 -18.00 -30.38
CA THR A 503 13.47 -17.62 -31.37
C THR A 503 12.86 -16.83 -32.53
N GLY A 504 13.65 -15.93 -33.12
CA GLY A 504 13.28 -15.23 -34.35
C GLY A 504 13.49 -16.06 -35.61
N GLU A 505 14.10 -17.24 -35.50
CA GLU A 505 14.56 -18.01 -36.66
C GLU A 505 14.08 -19.46 -36.63
N ARG A 506 13.83 -20.02 -37.81
CA ARG A 506 13.54 -21.44 -38.02
C ARG A 506 14.48 -21.96 -39.09
N ASN A 507 15.34 -22.92 -38.72
CA ASN A 507 16.37 -23.48 -39.60
C ASN A 507 17.30 -22.40 -40.21
N GLY A 508 17.68 -21.39 -39.41
CA GLY A 508 18.52 -20.26 -39.85
C GLY A 508 17.79 -19.22 -40.72
N ILE A 509 16.48 -19.35 -40.91
CA ILE A 509 15.66 -18.39 -41.66
C ILE A 509 14.84 -17.53 -40.68
N PRO A 510 15.01 -16.21 -40.68
CA PRO A 510 14.20 -15.30 -39.87
C PRO A 510 12.69 -15.39 -40.16
N ILE A 511 11.87 -15.22 -39.13
CA ILE A 511 10.39 -15.18 -39.22
C ILE A 511 9.88 -13.99 -40.03
N GLY A 512 10.67 -12.92 -40.13
CA GLY A 512 10.40 -11.71 -40.88
C GLY A 512 11.67 -10.89 -41.05
N GLU A 513 11.56 -9.72 -41.68
CA GLU A 513 12.69 -8.81 -41.86
C GLU A 513 13.22 -8.34 -40.48
N PRO A 514 14.51 -8.52 -40.16
CA PRO A 514 15.08 -7.99 -38.93
C PRO A 514 15.08 -6.46 -38.93
N THR A 515 14.77 -5.85 -37.79
CA THR A 515 14.78 -4.39 -37.64
C THR A 515 16.12 -3.90 -37.07
N GLY A 516 16.27 -2.58 -36.91
CA GLY A 516 17.41 -1.96 -36.23
C GLY A 516 17.56 -2.35 -34.75
N MET A 517 16.54 -2.95 -34.13
CA MET A 517 16.59 -3.49 -32.78
C MET A 517 16.68 -5.02 -32.81
N SER A 518 17.72 -5.56 -32.16
CA SER A 518 17.95 -7.02 -32.10
C SER A 518 16.76 -7.76 -31.49
N GLY A 519 16.33 -8.85 -32.14
CA GLY A 519 15.20 -9.68 -31.71
C GLY A 519 13.81 -9.14 -32.10
N ILE A 520 13.73 -8.03 -32.84
CA ILE A 520 12.48 -7.50 -33.39
C ILE A 520 12.46 -7.71 -34.91
N PHE A 521 11.36 -8.30 -35.40
CA PHE A 521 11.17 -8.69 -36.79
C PHE A 521 9.85 -8.13 -37.33
N VAL A 522 9.85 -7.72 -38.59
CA VAL A 522 8.64 -7.25 -39.30
C VAL A 522 7.77 -8.45 -39.67
N VAL A 523 6.68 -8.67 -38.91
CA VAL A 523 5.73 -9.77 -39.12
C VAL A 523 4.29 -9.24 -39.09
N PRO A 524 3.78 -8.66 -40.20
CA PRO A 524 2.48 -7.97 -40.21
C PRO A 524 1.28 -8.85 -39.79
N LYS A 525 1.28 -10.14 -40.18
CA LYS A 525 0.23 -11.09 -39.75
C LYS A 525 0.19 -11.28 -38.22
N GLY A 526 1.27 -10.94 -37.51
CA GLY A 526 1.33 -10.99 -36.05
C GLY A 526 0.33 -10.05 -35.38
N MET A 527 0.14 -8.85 -35.94
CA MET A 527 -0.80 -7.86 -35.43
C MET A 527 -2.24 -8.39 -35.49
N GLU A 528 -2.64 -8.92 -36.64
CA GLU A 528 -3.97 -9.53 -36.82
C GLU A 528 -4.23 -10.65 -35.80
N LYS A 529 -3.24 -11.52 -35.59
CA LYS A 529 -3.35 -12.65 -34.67
C LYS A 529 -3.42 -12.22 -33.20
N ILE A 530 -2.62 -11.26 -32.77
CA ILE A 530 -2.63 -10.82 -31.36
C ILE A 530 -3.91 -10.06 -31.03
N ILE A 531 -4.41 -9.24 -31.96
CA ILE A 531 -5.68 -8.53 -31.80
C ILE A 531 -6.86 -9.52 -31.76
N ASN A 532 -6.87 -10.54 -32.63
CA ASN A 532 -7.87 -11.60 -32.57
C ASN A 532 -7.79 -12.41 -31.27
N TYR A 533 -6.58 -12.71 -30.79
CA TYR A 533 -6.41 -13.37 -29.49
C TYR A 533 -7.00 -12.54 -28.34
N ILE A 534 -6.73 -11.24 -28.29
CA ILE A 534 -7.29 -10.33 -27.27
C ILE A 534 -8.81 -10.27 -27.40
N LYS A 535 -9.35 -10.11 -28.62
CA LYS A 535 -10.79 -10.10 -28.90
C LYS A 535 -11.48 -11.36 -28.37
N GLU A 536 -10.99 -12.53 -28.77
CA GLU A 536 -11.59 -13.83 -28.41
C GLU A 536 -11.45 -14.12 -26.92
N ARG A 537 -10.34 -13.72 -26.30
CA ARG A 537 -10.09 -13.96 -24.88
C ARG A 537 -10.85 -13.01 -23.96
N TYR A 538 -11.14 -11.79 -24.38
CA TYR A 538 -11.66 -10.73 -23.49
C TYR A 538 -12.95 -10.11 -24.00
N ASP A 539 -13.80 -10.92 -24.64
CA ASP A 539 -15.16 -10.56 -25.07
C ASP A 539 -15.23 -9.24 -25.85
N ASN A 540 -14.24 -9.04 -26.73
CA ASN A 540 -14.12 -7.85 -27.58
C ASN A 540 -14.16 -6.50 -26.80
N ILE A 541 -13.59 -6.45 -25.59
CA ILE A 541 -13.33 -5.18 -24.88
C ILE A 541 -12.60 -4.21 -25.83
N PRO A 542 -12.95 -2.90 -25.83
CA PRO A 542 -12.33 -1.92 -26.73
C PRO A 542 -10.80 -1.93 -26.69
N ILE A 543 -10.17 -1.93 -27.85
CA ILE A 543 -8.71 -2.01 -28.00
C ILE A 543 -8.18 -0.71 -28.61
N TYR A 544 -7.06 -0.23 -28.07
CA TYR A 544 -6.25 0.80 -28.69
C TYR A 544 -4.86 0.23 -28.96
N VAL A 545 -4.38 0.27 -30.21
CA VAL A 545 -2.97 -0.02 -30.51
C VAL A 545 -2.18 1.20 -30.10
N THR A 546 -1.71 1.22 -28.86
CA THR A 546 -1.10 2.39 -28.21
C THR A 546 0.34 2.63 -28.63
N GLU A 547 1.02 1.58 -29.11
CA GLU A 547 2.32 1.69 -29.75
C GLU A 547 2.53 0.57 -30.78
N ASN A 548 2.97 0.96 -31.98
CA ASN A 548 3.55 0.07 -32.98
C ASN A 548 4.52 0.86 -33.85
N GLY A 549 5.65 0.27 -34.21
CA GLY A 549 6.69 1.03 -34.89
C GLY A 549 7.74 0.15 -35.56
N TYR A 550 8.57 0.80 -36.38
CA TYR A 550 9.70 0.18 -37.07
C TYR A 550 10.98 0.93 -36.69
N SER A 551 11.96 0.19 -36.19
CA SER A 551 13.29 0.75 -35.96
C SER A 551 14.22 0.56 -37.15
N SER A 552 14.88 1.63 -37.59
CA SER A 552 15.94 1.56 -38.61
C SER A 552 17.34 1.73 -38.00
N PRO A 553 18.39 1.05 -38.53
CA PRO A 553 19.78 1.34 -38.18
C PRO A 553 20.22 2.74 -38.61
N ARG A 554 21.30 3.27 -38.00
CA ARG A 554 21.84 4.64 -38.17
C ARG A 554 21.91 5.23 -39.60
N GLN A 555 21.94 4.41 -40.65
CA GLN A 555 22.30 4.84 -42.02
C GLN A 555 21.12 4.96 -43.01
N LYS A 556 19.91 4.47 -42.69
CA LYS A 556 18.81 4.46 -43.66
C LYS A 556 17.71 5.44 -43.28
N ILE A 557 17.72 6.61 -43.95
CA ILE A 557 16.70 7.66 -43.76
C ILE A 557 15.42 7.38 -44.58
N ASN A 558 15.51 6.50 -45.58
CA ASN A 558 14.47 6.28 -46.59
C ASN A 558 13.82 4.88 -46.48
N GLU A 559 13.14 4.58 -45.38
CA GLU A 559 12.36 3.34 -45.27
C GLU A 559 10.86 3.63 -45.14
N GLN A 560 10.06 2.84 -45.84
CA GLN A 560 8.62 3.00 -45.99
C GLN A 560 7.88 2.18 -44.93
N LEU A 561 6.95 2.80 -44.21
CA LEU A 561 6.04 2.16 -43.25
C LEU A 561 4.88 1.40 -43.93
N GLN A 562 5.05 0.92 -45.17
CA GLN A 562 3.98 0.25 -45.94
C GLN A 562 3.33 -0.91 -45.17
N HIS A 563 4.08 -1.60 -44.30
CA HIS A 563 3.56 -2.66 -43.45
C HIS A 563 2.47 -2.20 -42.47
N LEU A 564 2.47 -0.94 -42.01
CA LEU A 564 1.44 -0.43 -41.09
C LEU A 564 0.05 -0.31 -41.75
N LEU A 565 -0.05 -0.11 -43.07
CA LEU A 565 -1.34 -0.09 -43.80
C LEU A 565 -2.05 -1.42 -43.67
N HIS A 566 -1.30 -2.49 -43.93
CA HIS A 566 -1.83 -3.83 -43.90
C HIS A 566 -2.30 -4.22 -42.50
N ASP A 567 -1.68 -3.69 -41.45
CA ASP A 567 -2.12 -3.94 -40.08
C ASP A 567 -3.49 -3.30 -39.81
N VAL A 568 -3.70 -2.02 -40.16
CA VAL A 568 -4.98 -1.35 -39.95
C VAL A 568 -6.11 -2.00 -40.76
N GLU A 569 -5.86 -2.34 -42.03
CA GLU A 569 -6.83 -3.06 -42.87
C GLU A 569 -7.17 -4.45 -42.32
N ARG A 570 -6.17 -5.22 -41.88
CA ARG A 570 -6.37 -6.57 -41.32
C ARG A 570 -7.17 -6.52 -40.02
N ILE A 571 -6.85 -5.56 -39.16
CA ILE A 571 -7.58 -5.32 -37.92
C ILE A 571 -9.05 -5.01 -38.22
N LYS A 572 -9.33 -4.08 -39.15
CA LYS A 572 -10.71 -3.69 -39.54
C LYS A 572 -11.51 -4.91 -40.04
N LYS A 573 -10.89 -5.83 -40.77
CA LYS A 573 -11.54 -7.06 -41.28
C LYS A 573 -11.79 -8.11 -40.20
N GLY A 574 -11.04 -8.10 -39.10
CA GLY A 574 -11.10 -9.11 -38.04
C GLY A 574 -12.28 -8.98 -37.07
N GLY A 575 -13.06 -7.89 -37.14
CA GLY A 575 -14.23 -7.64 -36.28
C GLY A 575 -13.90 -7.29 -34.83
N ALA A 576 -12.63 -7.00 -34.51
CA ALA A 576 -12.24 -6.49 -33.19
C ALA A 576 -12.64 -5.01 -33.04
N ASP A 577 -13.07 -4.59 -31.86
CA ASP A 577 -13.39 -3.18 -31.53
C ASP A 577 -12.11 -2.37 -31.31
N VAL A 578 -11.34 -2.16 -32.40
CA VAL A 578 -10.14 -1.33 -32.37
C VAL A 578 -10.49 0.12 -32.66
N ARG A 579 -10.26 0.99 -31.67
CA ARG A 579 -10.70 2.39 -31.67
C ARG A 579 -9.58 3.39 -31.92
N GLY A 580 -8.34 2.96 -31.99
CA GLY A 580 -7.21 3.84 -32.30
C GLY A 580 -5.90 3.10 -32.56
N TYR A 581 -5.02 3.78 -33.26
CA TYR A 581 -3.69 3.30 -33.64
C TYR A 581 -2.68 4.44 -33.50
N PHE A 582 -1.59 4.18 -32.77
CA PHE A 582 -0.59 5.16 -32.38
C PHE A 582 0.80 4.66 -32.77
N ALA A 583 1.46 5.39 -33.68
CA ALA A 583 2.80 5.05 -34.15
C ALA A 583 3.87 5.39 -33.11
N TRP A 584 4.72 4.43 -32.77
CA TRP A 584 5.96 4.66 -32.03
C TRP A 584 7.10 4.95 -33.02
N SER A 585 7.67 6.14 -33.06
CA SER A 585 7.40 7.32 -32.22
C SER A 585 7.37 8.60 -33.05
N LEU A 586 6.93 9.72 -32.47
CA LEU A 586 6.89 10.99 -33.19
C LEU A 586 8.30 11.44 -33.63
N THR A 587 9.29 11.32 -32.75
CA THR A 587 10.66 11.76 -33.00
C THR A 587 11.66 10.71 -32.59
N ASP A 588 12.81 10.65 -33.26
CA ASP A 588 13.96 9.88 -32.77
C ASP A 588 14.22 10.30 -31.32
N ASN A 589 14.24 9.34 -30.39
CA ASN A 589 14.34 9.60 -28.95
C ASN A 589 15.36 8.62 -28.31
N LEU A 590 15.42 8.59 -26.98
CA LEU A 590 16.31 7.71 -26.21
C LEU A 590 15.63 6.35 -26.03
N GLU A 591 16.04 5.35 -26.82
CA GLU A 591 15.41 4.03 -26.84
C GLU A 591 16.01 3.12 -25.75
N TRP A 592 15.78 3.49 -24.48
CA TRP A 592 16.20 2.74 -23.30
C TRP A 592 17.70 2.39 -23.33
N THR A 593 18.04 1.10 -23.19
CA THR A 593 19.42 0.59 -23.17
C THR A 593 20.13 0.69 -24.52
N GLU A 594 19.40 0.87 -25.63
CA GLU A 594 19.98 1.05 -26.96
C GLU A 594 20.44 2.50 -27.22
N GLY A 595 20.10 3.41 -26.31
CA GLY A 595 20.45 4.81 -26.39
C GLY A 595 19.83 5.49 -27.62
N PHE A 596 20.60 6.39 -28.25
CA PHE A 596 20.18 7.10 -29.47
C PHE A 596 20.61 6.40 -30.78
N SER A 597 21.06 5.15 -30.70
CA SER A 597 21.60 4.41 -31.86
C SER A 597 20.48 3.87 -32.75
N VAL A 598 19.39 3.42 -32.13
CA VAL A 598 18.17 2.92 -32.76
C VAL A 598 17.18 4.06 -32.95
N ARG A 599 16.45 4.07 -34.07
CA ARG A 599 15.60 5.20 -34.47
C ARG A 599 14.20 4.72 -34.87
N TYR A 600 13.20 5.03 -34.04
CA TYR A 600 11.77 4.79 -34.32
C TYR A 600 11.02 6.02 -34.85
N GLY A 601 11.62 7.22 -34.79
CA GLY A 601 10.91 8.46 -35.02
C GLY A 601 10.38 8.63 -36.44
N LEU A 602 9.15 9.13 -36.59
CA LEU A 602 8.66 9.71 -37.84
C LEU A 602 9.49 10.93 -38.25
N TYR A 603 10.00 11.68 -37.27
CA TYR A 603 10.92 12.79 -37.45
C TYR A 603 12.31 12.42 -36.95
N HIS A 604 13.33 12.71 -37.76
CA HIS A 604 14.71 12.70 -37.31
C HIS A 604 14.97 13.89 -36.38
N VAL A 605 15.78 13.69 -35.34
CA VAL A 605 16.27 14.77 -34.48
C VAL A 605 17.78 14.88 -34.64
N ASP A 606 18.23 15.97 -35.23
CA ASP A 606 19.64 16.34 -35.21
C ASP A 606 20.04 16.60 -33.76
N ARG A 607 20.99 15.83 -33.23
CA ARG A 607 21.39 15.95 -31.82
C ARG A 607 22.35 17.10 -31.54
N GLN A 608 22.92 17.73 -32.56
CA GLN A 608 23.75 18.93 -32.41
C GLN A 608 22.87 20.19 -32.41
N THR A 609 21.92 20.26 -33.34
CA THR A 609 21.08 21.47 -33.52
C THR A 609 19.70 21.37 -32.87
N LEU A 610 19.28 20.16 -32.48
CA LEU A 610 17.92 19.81 -32.07
C LEU A 610 16.87 20.06 -33.16
N GLN A 611 17.27 20.23 -34.42
CA GLN A 611 16.34 20.37 -35.53
C GLN A 611 15.53 19.08 -35.74
N ARG A 612 14.22 19.21 -35.95
CA ARG A 612 13.32 18.10 -36.29
C ARG A 612 13.11 18.07 -37.80
N ILE A 613 13.52 16.98 -38.44
CA ILE A 613 13.47 16.81 -39.89
C ILE A 613 12.48 15.68 -40.20
N PRO A 614 11.38 15.93 -40.94
CA PRO A 614 10.43 14.88 -41.29
C PRO A 614 11.10 13.81 -42.16
N LYS A 615 10.94 12.54 -41.80
CA LYS A 615 11.33 11.42 -42.67
C LYS A 615 10.21 11.12 -43.67
N LEU A 616 10.48 10.26 -44.66
CA LEU A 616 9.46 9.78 -45.59
C LEU A 616 8.25 9.17 -44.85
N SER A 617 8.48 8.50 -43.74
CA SER A 617 7.45 7.94 -42.87
C SER A 617 6.49 8.99 -42.30
N ALA A 618 6.96 10.19 -41.94
CA ALA A 618 6.09 11.29 -41.50
C ALA A 618 5.15 11.77 -42.61
N THR A 619 5.69 11.97 -43.82
CA THR A 619 4.89 12.37 -44.99
C THR A 619 3.88 11.30 -45.36
N TRP A 620 4.31 10.04 -45.34
CA TRP A 620 3.46 8.91 -45.63
C TRP A 620 2.32 8.76 -44.61
N TYR A 621 2.62 8.81 -43.30
CA TYR A 621 1.61 8.68 -42.26
C TYR A 621 0.59 9.82 -42.30
N LYS A 622 1.05 11.04 -42.61
CA LYS A 622 0.18 12.20 -42.86
C LYS A 622 -0.76 11.97 -44.04
N ASN A 623 -0.27 11.39 -45.14
CA ASN A 623 -1.10 11.13 -46.32
C ASN A 623 -2.10 10.00 -46.09
N PHE A 624 -1.68 8.93 -45.40
CA PHE A 624 -2.56 7.85 -44.96
C PHE A 624 -3.76 8.37 -44.16
N LEU A 625 -3.51 9.25 -43.17
CA LEU A 625 -4.56 9.85 -42.36
C LEU A 625 -5.51 10.78 -43.16
N LYS A 626 -5.07 11.34 -44.29
CA LYS A 626 -5.89 12.21 -45.14
C LYS A 626 -6.83 11.44 -46.06
N ASN A 627 -6.51 10.19 -46.37
CA ASN A 627 -7.30 9.36 -47.27
C ASN A 627 -8.20 8.37 -46.50
N ASP A 628 -8.52 8.64 -45.23
CA ASP A 628 -9.28 7.73 -44.33
C ASP A 628 -8.72 6.29 -44.22
N GLY A 629 -7.46 6.13 -44.63
CA GLY A 629 -6.74 4.88 -44.63
C GLY A 629 -6.82 4.04 -45.92
N ASP A 630 -7.25 4.64 -47.04
CA ASP A 630 -7.21 4.06 -48.39
C ASP A 630 -6.00 4.50 -49.24
#